data_AF-A0A3D9H3S3-F1
#
_entry.id   AF-A0A3D9H3S3-F1
#
_cell.length_a   1.000
_cell.length_b   1.000
_cell.length_c   1.000
_cell.angle_alpha   90.00
_cell.angle_beta   90.00
_cell.angle_gamma   90.00
#
_symmetry.space_group_name_H-M   'P 1'
#
loop_
_entity.id
_entity.type
_entity.pdbx_description
1 polymer ?
#
loop_
_entity_poly.entity_id
_entity_poly.type
_entity_poly.pdbx_seq_one_letter_code
_entity_poly.pdbx_strand_id
1 'polypeptide(L)'
;MPIAPKELFLKYGIPILAIIVIAIQFFFVKTQHLNHWKGGGYGMYTKVHFYYNQIYIPGVSVDSLVDNNNDIKNAFRMLKIMPNDAHFYEAAQLVLKATAKDSIHVQLWEPSVNSNSGAYSRVLINEIHLKNQDL
;
A
#
# COMPACT_ATOMS: atom_id res chain seq x y z
N MET A 1 39.56 -26.07 -22.42
CA MET A 1 40.10 -24.78 -21.95
C MET A 1 39.43 -24.45 -20.62
N PRO A 2 40.18 -24.09 -19.57
CA PRO A 2 39.58 -23.65 -18.31
C PRO A 2 38.78 -22.37 -18.58
N ILE A 3 37.51 -22.37 -18.17
CA ILE A 3 36.60 -21.24 -18.34
C ILE A 3 37.11 -20.12 -17.42
N ALA A 4 37.31 -18.92 -17.98
CA ALA A 4 37.79 -17.79 -17.19
C ALA A 4 36.73 -17.42 -16.12
N PRO A 5 37.14 -17.03 -14.90
CA PRO A 5 36.21 -16.67 -13.82
C PRO A 5 35.25 -15.52 -14.21
N LYS A 6 35.68 -14.64 -15.12
CA LYS A 6 34.85 -13.59 -15.71
C LYS A 6 33.70 -14.15 -16.56
N GLU A 7 33.96 -15.17 -17.38
CA GLU A 7 32.93 -15.82 -18.21
C GLU A 7 31.93 -16.60 -17.35
N LEU A 8 32.39 -17.26 -16.28
CA LEU A 8 31.52 -17.92 -15.31
C LEU A 8 30.60 -16.90 -14.61
N PHE A 9 31.12 -15.74 -14.22
CA PHE A 9 30.33 -14.68 -13.59
C PHE A 9 29.29 -14.10 -14.55
N LEU A 10 29.65 -13.82 -15.81
CA LEU A 10 28.70 -13.34 -16.83
C LEU A 10 27.62 -14.38 -17.12
N LYS A 11 27.98 -15.67 -17.19
CA LYS A 11 27.07 -16.75 -17.58
C LYS A 11 26.13 -17.19 -16.46
N TYR A 12 26.57 -17.16 -15.21
CA TYR A 12 25.78 -17.64 -14.07
C TYR A 12 25.41 -16.54 -13.09
N GLY A 13 26.30 -15.57 -12.83
CA GLY A 13 26.05 -14.47 -11.91
C GLY A 13 24.92 -13.56 -12.37
N ILE A 14 24.91 -13.14 -13.64
CA ILE A 14 23.86 -12.26 -14.18
C ILE A 14 22.47 -12.95 -14.15
N PRO A 15 22.31 -14.20 -14.64
CA PRO A 15 21.02 -14.88 -14.56
C PRO A 15 20.54 -15.13 -13.13
N ILE A 16 21.43 -15.48 -12.19
CA ILE A 16 21.07 -15.67 -10.78
C ILE A 16 20.59 -14.34 -10.18
N LEU A 17 21.29 -13.24 -10.45
CA LEU A 17 20.87 -11.92 -9.98
C LEU A 17 19.50 -11.53 -10.55
N ALA A 18 19.25 -11.82 -11.84
CA ALA A 18 17.95 -11.57 -12.46
C ALA A 18 16.83 -12.39 -11.79
N ILE A 19 17.07 -13.67 -11.47
CA ILE A 19 16.10 -14.52 -10.75
C ILE A 19 15.81 -13.95 -9.35
N ILE A 20 16.83 -13.50 -8.62
CA ILE A 20 16.67 -12.88 -7.29
C ILE A 20 15.80 -11.62 -7.39
N VAL A 21 16.08 -10.75 -8.36
CA VAL A 21 15.29 -9.53 -8.57
C VAL A 21 13.83 -9.86 -8.88
N ILE A 22 13.57 -10.84 -9.75
CA ILE A 22 12.22 -11.29 -10.08
C ILE A 22 11.50 -11.84 -8.83
N ALA A 23 12.17 -12.66 -8.02
CA ALA A 23 11.59 -13.21 -6.80
C ALA A 23 11.21 -12.13 -5.78
N ILE A 24 12.07 -11.13 -5.60
CA ILE A 24 11.81 -9.97 -4.71
C ILE A 24 10.61 -9.15 -5.23
N GLN A 25 10.57 -8.85 -6.53
CA GLN A 25 9.46 -8.12 -7.13
C GLN A 25 8.14 -8.89 -7.00
N PHE A 26 8.15 -10.19 -7.25
CA PHE A 26 6.97 -11.04 -7.12
C PHE A 26 6.46 -11.09 -5.67
N PHE A 27 7.38 -11.17 -4.70
CA PHE A 27 7.04 -11.09 -3.29
C PHE A 27 6.33 -9.78 -2.95
N PHE A 28 6.89 -8.62 -3.33
CA PHE A 28 6.28 -7.32 -3.03
C PHE A 28 4.91 -7.12 -3.67
N VAL A 29 4.73 -7.59 -4.91
CA VAL A 29 3.42 -7.54 -5.59
C VAL A 29 2.38 -8.37 -4.86
N LYS A 30 2.78 -9.54 -4.33
CA LYS A 30 1.85 -10.46 -3.65
C LYS A 30 1.55 -10.07 -2.21
N THR A 31 2.51 -9.55 -1.46
CA THR A 31 2.36 -9.33 -0.01
C THR A 31 2.06 -7.89 0.38
N GLN A 32 2.46 -6.90 -0.43
CA GLN A 32 2.38 -5.50 -0.02
C GLN A 32 1.43 -4.66 -0.88
N HIS A 33 0.70 -5.29 -1.82
CA HIS A 33 -0.11 -4.62 -2.84
C HIS A 33 0.64 -3.48 -3.55
N LEU A 34 1.98 -3.52 -3.51
CA LEU A 34 2.84 -2.70 -4.32
C LEU A 34 2.71 -3.28 -5.72
N ASN A 35 1.70 -2.82 -6.46
CA ASN A 35 1.58 -3.14 -7.87
C ASN A 35 2.93 -2.88 -8.54
N HIS A 36 3.27 -3.66 -9.58
CA HIS A 36 4.51 -3.61 -10.40
C HIS A 36 4.96 -2.21 -10.86
N TRP A 37 4.20 -1.16 -10.55
CA TRP A 37 4.20 0.17 -11.12
C TRP A 37 4.29 1.29 -10.05
N LYS A 38 4.18 0.98 -8.74
CA LYS A 38 4.33 2.00 -7.66
C LYS A 38 5.79 2.35 -7.35
N GLY A 39 6.76 1.64 -7.94
CA GLY A 39 8.21 1.86 -7.79
C GLY A 39 8.89 2.63 -8.94
N GLY A 40 8.13 3.15 -9.93
CA GLY A 40 8.66 3.97 -11.03
C GLY A 40 8.89 3.25 -12.37
N GLY A 41 7.81 2.94 -13.09
CA GLY A 41 7.83 2.39 -14.46
C GLY A 41 6.67 2.89 -15.32
N TYR A 42 6.60 2.51 -16.60
CA TYR A 42 5.72 3.09 -17.65
C TYR A 42 4.20 3.15 -17.34
N GLY A 43 3.70 2.32 -16.42
CA GLY A 43 2.30 2.26 -15.97
C GLY A 43 2.03 3.03 -14.68
N MET A 44 3.01 3.82 -14.19
CA MET A 44 2.75 4.84 -13.17
C MET A 44 1.84 5.96 -13.71
N TYR A 45 1.84 6.18 -15.03
CA TYR A 45 1.00 7.19 -15.69
C TYR A 45 -0.45 6.72 -15.93
N THR A 46 -0.75 5.43 -15.73
CA THR A 46 -2.10 4.88 -15.94
C THR A 46 -2.88 4.73 -14.64
N LYS A 47 -2.24 4.82 -13.47
CA LYS A 47 -2.90 4.83 -12.16
C LYS A 47 -2.84 6.20 -11.52
N VAL A 48 -3.95 6.58 -10.90
CA VAL A 48 -4.07 7.85 -10.19
C VAL A 48 -3.13 7.83 -8.98
N HIS A 49 -2.45 8.96 -8.73
CA HIS A 49 -1.43 9.06 -7.68
C HIS A 49 -2.01 8.73 -6.30
N PHE A 50 -1.24 8.02 -5.45
CA PHE A 50 -1.66 7.57 -4.12
C PHE A 50 -2.15 8.69 -3.19
N TYR A 51 -1.75 9.94 -3.46
CA TYR A 51 -2.22 11.13 -2.78
C TYR A 51 -3.76 11.25 -2.79
N TYR A 52 -4.38 10.81 -3.88
CA TYR A 52 -5.83 10.85 -4.05
C TYR A 52 -6.56 9.69 -3.38
N ASN A 53 -5.84 8.75 -2.75
CA ASN A 53 -6.46 7.70 -1.96
C ASN A 53 -7.18 8.31 -0.76
N GLN A 54 -8.40 7.84 -0.50
CA GLN A 54 -9.27 8.34 0.55
C GLN A 54 -9.40 7.30 1.65
N ILE A 55 -9.15 7.72 2.88
CA ILE A 55 -9.44 6.92 4.06
C ILE A 55 -10.83 7.33 4.51
N TYR A 56 -11.68 6.35 4.75
CA TYR A 56 -13.03 6.56 5.27
C TYR A 56 -13.22 5.75 6.54
N ILE A 57 -13.76 6.40 7.57
CA ILE A 57 -14.02 5.80 8.88
C ILE A 57 -15.44 6.22 9.27
N PRO A 58 -16.42 5.29 9.31
CA PRO A 58 -17.80 5.63 9.63
C PRO A 58 -17.93 6.35 10.98
N GLY A 59 -18.61 7.49 10.97
CA GLY A 59 -18.88 8.29 12.17
C GLY A 59 -17.64 8.91 12.79
N VAL A 60 -16.55 9.09 12.04
CA VAL A 60 -15.35 9.82 12.48
C VAL A 60 -14.88 10.77 11.37
N SER A 61 -14.61 12.02 11.73
CA SER A 61 -13.98 12.98 10.83
C SER A 61 -12.49 12.68 10.71
N VAL A 62 -12.07 12.17 9.56
CA VAL A 62 -10.65 11.84 9.27
C VAL A 62 -9.78 13.09 9.33
N ASP A 63 -10.26 14.22 8.80
CA ASP A 63 -9.51 15.49 8.79
C ASP A 63 -9.26 15.96 10.22
N SER A 64 -10.29 15.89 11.08
CA SER A 64 -10.15 16.27 12.50
C SER A 64 -9.20 15.36 13.28
N LEU A 65 -9.09 14.07 12.92
CA LEU A 65 -8.11 13.17 13.55
C LEU A 65 -6.68 13.54 13.16
N VAL A 66 -6.47 13.85 11.88
CA VAL A 66 -5.16 14.16 11.31
C VAL A 66 -4.63 15.49 11.80
N ASP A 67 -5.49 16.49 11.96
CA ASP A 67 -5.10 17.83 12.43
C ASP A 67 -4.69 17.83 13.91
N ASN A 68 -5.28 16.93 14.70
CA ASN A 68 -5.04 16.86 16.15
C ASN A 68 -3.98 15.82 16.55
N ASN A 69 -3.54 14.95 15.63
CA ASN A 69 -2.62 13.86 15.96
C ASN A 69 -1.65 13.54 14.80
N ASN A 70 -0.38 13.92 15.00
CA ASN A 70 0.70 13.69 14.03
C ASN A 70 0.99 12.20 13.78
N ASP A 71 0.76 11.32 14.76
CA ASP A 71 0.99 9.88 14.60
C ASP A 71 -0.06 9.28 13.67
N ILE A 72 -1.33 9.64 13.87
CA ILE A 72 -2.42 9.26 12.95
C ILE A 72 -2.14 9.78 11.54
N LYS A 73 -1.71 11.04 11.42
CA LYS A 73 -1.33 11.63 10.13
C LYS A 73 -0.26 10.82 9.41
N ASN A 74 0.79 10.42 10.12
CA ASN A 74 1.88 9.62 9.56
C ASN A 74 1.43 8.21 9.19
N ALA A 75 0.65 7.55 10.06
CA ALA A 75 0.09 6.22 9.79
C ALA A 75 -0.83 6.25 8.56
N PHE A 76 -1.70 7.25 8.44
CA PHE A 76 -2.56 7.43 7.26
C PHE A 76 -1.76 7.71 5.98
N ARG A 77 -0.67 8.49 6.08
CA ARG A 77 0.22 8.69 4.93
C ARG A 77 0.84 7.38 4.46
N MET A 78 1.36 6.57 5.38
CA MET A 78 1.94 5.27 5.07
C MET A 78 0.90 4.30 4.49
N LEU A 79 -0.30 4.28 5.07
CA LEU A 79 -1.42 3.47 4.59
C LEU A 79 -1.82 3.82 3.15
N LYS A 80 -1.86 5.11 2.80
CA LYS A 80 -2.16 5.55 1.42
C LYS A 80 -1.09 5.12 0.42
N ILE A 81 0.18 5.20 0.80
CA ILE A 81 1.33 4.83 -0.05
C ILE A 81 1.36 3.31 -0.24
N MET A 82 1.29 2.59 0.88
CA MET A 82 1.59 1.18 1.00
C MET A 82 0.49 0.46 1.81
N PRO A 83 -0.66 0.17 1.18
CA PRO A 83 -1.77 -0.49 1.84
C PRO A 83 -1.44 -1.97 2.07
N ASN A 84 -1.06 -2.31 3.30
CA ASN A 84 -0.87 -3.67 3.77
C ASN A 84 -1.48 -3.83 5.17
N ASP A 85 -1.66 -5.07 5.61
CA ASP A 85 -2.37 -5.38 6.86
C ASP A 85 -1.71 -4.74 8.09
N ALA A 86 -0.36 -4.66 8.11
CA ALA A 86 0.37 -4.05 9.22
C ALA A 86 0.07 -2.55 9.35
N HIS A 87 0.11 -1.79 8.25
CA HIS A 87 -0.22 -0.37 8.26
C HIS A 87 -1.72 -0.14 8.52
N PHE A 88 -2.59 -1.03 8.05
CA PHE A 88 -4.03 -0.97 8.36
C PHE A 88 -4.27 -1.14 9.86
N TYR A 89 -3.63 -2.14 10.46
CA TYR A 89 -3.75 -2.43 11.88
C TYR A 89 -3.18 -1.29 12.74
N GLU A 90 -1.99 -0.78 12.41
CA GLU A 90 -1.38 0.38 13.08
C GLU A 90 -2.31 1.62 13.04
N ALA A 91 -2.80 1.97 11.86
CA ALA A 91 -3.71 3.10 11.68
C ALA A 91 -5.02 2.90 12.47
N ALA A 92 -5.59 1.69 12.43
CA ALA A 92 -6.80 1.36 13.17
C ALA A 92 -6.59 1.46 14.68
N GLN A 93 -5.51 0.90 15.22
CA GLN A 93 -5.20 0.98 16.65
C GLN A 93 -5.08 2.44 17.13
N LEU A 94 -4.39 3.30 16.37
CA LEU A 94 -4.23 4.71 16.71
C LEU A 94 -5.57 5.44 16.73
N VAL A 95 -6.45 5.18 15.75
CA VAL A 95 -7.78 5.77 15.69
C VAL A 95 -8.67 5.28 16.83
N LEU A 96 -8.63 3.98 17.14
CA LEU A 96 -9.43 3.39 18.21
C LEU A 96 -9.06 4.03 19.56
N LYS A 97 -7.75 4.16 19.84
CA LYS A 97 -7.23 4.85 21.02
C LYS A 97 -7.63 6.33 21.08
N ALA A 98 -7.59 7.04 19.95
CA ALA A 98 -7.91 8.46 19.90
C ALA A 98 -9.41 8.78 19.99
N THR A 99 -10.28 7.86 19.54
CA THR A 99 -11.73 8.08 19.49
C THR A 99 -12.50 7.50 20.67
N ALA A 100 -11.84 6.70 21.52
CA ALA A 100 -12.45 6.00 22.65
C ALA A 100 -13.71 5.19 22.28
N LYS A 101 -13.80 4.71 21.04
CA LYS A 101 -14.89 3.86 20.55
C LYS A 101 -14.62 2.40 20.90
N ASP A 102 -15.68 1.61 21.00
CA ASP A 102 -15.56 0.15 21.22
C ASP A 102 -15.13 -0.61 19.97
N SER A 103 -15.39 -0.04 18.79
CA SER A 103 -14.94 -0.58 17.52
C SER A 103 -14.83 0.50 16.46
N ILE A 104 -13.99 0.25 15.47
CA ILE A 104 -13.86 1.07 14.28
C ILE A 104 -13.80 0.22 13.02
N HIS A 105 -14.17 0.83 11.91
CA HIS A 105 -14.06 0.28 10.58
C HIS A 105 -13.28 1.27 9.73
N VAL A 106 -12.09 0.87 9.28
CA VAL A 106 -11.23 1.73 8.46
C VAL A 106 -11.23 1.19 7.05
N GLN A 107 -11.57 2.03 6.08
CA GLN A 107 -11.62 1.69 4.66
C GLN A 107 -10.65 2.56 3.87
N LEU A 108 -9.94 1.98 2.89
CA LEU A 108 -9.14 2.71 1.93
C LEU A 108 -9.74 2.60 0.53
N TRP A 109 -10.02 3.75 -0.07
CA TRP A 109 -10.61 3.88 -1.39
C TRP A 109 -9.60 4.50 -2.37
N GLU A 110 -9.43 3.89 -3.55
CA GLU A 110 -8.63 4.43 -4.64
C GLU A 110 -9.56 4.97 -5.74
N PRO A 111 -9.27 6.15 -6.30
CA PRO A 111 -9.97 6.62 -7.50
C PRO A 111 -9.72 5.70 -8.69
N SER A 112 -10.77 5.42 -9.45
CA SER A 112 -10.71 4.63 -10.68
C SER A 112 -11.37 5.42 -11.81
N VAL A 113 -10.73 5.43 -12.97
CA VAL A 113 -11.28 6.07 -14.17
C VAL A 113 -11.49 4.99 -15.20
N ASN A 114 -12.73 4.82 -15.64
CA ASN A 114 -13.03 3.95 -16.77
C ASN A 114 -12.60 4.66 -18.06
N SER A 115 -11.56 4.15 -18.72
CA SER A 115 -11.02 4.75 -19.95
C SER A 115 -12.01 4.75 -21.12
N ASN A 116 -12.98 3.84 -21.13
CA ASN A 116 -13.93 3.68 -22.23
C ASN A 116 -15.11 4.65 -22.09
N SER A 117 -15.57 4.92 -20.86
CA SER A 117 -16.68 5.82 -20.60
C SER A 117 -16.27 7.19 -20.05
N GLY A 118 -15.01 7.36 -19.66
CA GLY A 118 -14.52 8.55 -18.94
C GLY A 118 -15.08 8.70 -17.52
N ALA A 119 -15.86 7.74 -17.03
CA ALA A 119 -16.50 7.83 -15.72
C ALA A 119 -15.48 7.71 -14.59
N TYR A 120 -15.52 8.67 -13.67
CA TYR A 120 -14.78 8.62 -12.41
C TYR A 120 -15.58 7.84 -11.37
N SER A 121 -14.92 6.88 -10.73
CA SER A 121 -15.47 6.08 -9.63
C SER A 121 -14.42 5.88 -8.54
N ARG A 122 -14.77 5.12 -7.51
CA ARG A 122 -13.86 4.74 -6.43
C ARG A 122 -13.96 3.23 -6.23
N VAL A 123 -12.83 2.60 -5.97
CA VAL A 123 -12.75 1.17 -5.70
C VAL A 123 -12.20 0.99 -4.29
N LEU A 124 -12.86 0.15 -3.50
CA LEU A 124 -12.38 -0.24 -2.18
C LEU A 124 -11.14 -1.12 -2.38
N ILE A 125 -10.00 -0.69 -1.82
CA ILE A 125 -8.75 -1.43 -1.92
C ILE A 125 -8.67 -2.47 -0.82
N ASN A 126 -8.91 -2.06 0.42
CA ASN A 126 -8.92 -2.94 1.57
C ASN A 126 -9.64 -2.24 2.73
N GLU A 127 -10.04 -3.02 3.72
CA GLU A 127 -10.71 -2.55 4.93
C GLU A 127 -10.35 -3.42 6.14
N ILE A 128 -10.44 -2.84 7.34
CA ILE A 128 -10.26 -3.56 8.59
C ILE A 128 -11.33 -3.16 9.60
N HIS A 129 -11.82 -4.14 10.33
CA HIS A 129 -12.66 -3.96 11.51
C HIS A 129 -11.83 -4.30 12.74
N LEU A 130 -11.73 -3.36 13.67
CA LEU A 130 -10.98 -3.55 14.91
C LEU A 130 -11.89 -3.24 16.10
N LYS A 131 -11.93 -4.14 17.09
CA LYS A 131 -12.63 -3.93 18.35
C LYS A 131 -11.63 -3.68 19.48
N ASN A 132 -12.08 -3.00 20.52
CA ASN A 132 -11.25 -2.69 21.69
C ASN A 132 -10.79 -3.93 22.46
N GLN A 133 -11.43 -5.09 22.23
CA GLN A 133 -11.08 -6.39 22.80
C GLN A 133 -9.94 -7.10 22.04
N ASP A 134 -9.58 -6.61 20.84
CA ASP A 134 -8.54 -7.18 19.97
C ASP A 134 -7.19 -6.45 20.10
N LEU A 135 -7.08 -5.57 21.12
CA LEU A 135 -5.91 -4.76 21.47
C LEU A 135 -5.07 -5.41 22.58
#